data_AF-A0A7V2N472-F1
#
_entry.id   AF-A0A7V2N472-F1
#
_cell.length_a   1.000
_cell.length_b   1.000
_cell.length_c   1.000
_cell.angle_alpha   90.00
_cell.angle_beta   90.00
_cell.angle_gamma   90.00
#
_symmetry.space_group_name_H-M   'P 1'
#
loop_
_entity.id
_entity.type
_entity.pdbx_description
1 polymer ?
#
loop_
_entity_poly.entity_id
_entity_poly.type
_entity_poly.pdbx_seq_one_letter_code
_entity_poly.pdbx_strand_id
1 'polypeptide(L)'
;MRLGGGTSMYALAGPDPAAMQKARRVGDWNDYVIRCEGKRIQLWINGFQTVDYTEEDDTIKQTGIIGLQIHGGGPSEAWYKDIVIRPL
;
A
#
# COMPACT_ATOMS: atom_id res chain seq x y z
N MET A 1 -8.83 0.53 -4.09
CA MET A 1 -9.10 1.64 -3.14
C MET A 1 -9.34 2.94 -3.90
N ARG A 2 -10.28 3.78 -3.46
CA ARG A 2 -10.46 5.16 -3.95
C ARG A 2 -9.84 6.14 -2.96
N LEU A 3 -8.96 7.04 -3.42
CA LEU A 3 -8.21 7.96 -2.57
C LEU A 3 -8.71 9.41 -2.74
N GLY A 4 -9.01 10.08 -1.62
CA GLY A 4 -9.13 11.54 -1.54
C GLY A 4 -7.75 12.21 -1.56
N GLY A 5 -7.68 13.46 -2.02
CA GLY A 5 -6.42 14.20 -2.14
C GLY A 5 -5.76 14.43 -0.77
N GLY A 6 -4.60 13.80 -0.55
CA GLY A 6 -3.77 13.96 0.64
C GLY A 6 -2.48 13.16 0.50
N THR A 7 -1.36 13.75 0.91
CA THR A 7 -0.01 13.21 0.72
C THR A 7 0.69 13.10 2.06
N SER A 8 0.68 11.91 2.65
CA SER A 8 1.79 11.41 3.47
C SER A 8 1.57 9.91 3.72
N MET A 9 2.42 9.09 3.12
CA MET A 9 2.60 7.69 3.48
C MET A 9 3.94 7.63 4.18
N TYR A 10 3.96 7.26 5.46
CA TYR A 10 5.22 6.95 6.14
C TYR A 10 5.79 5.69 5.50
N ALA A 11 6.81 5.86 4.67
CA ALA A 11 7.38 4.80 3.86
C ALA A 11 8.88 4.70 4.15
N LEU A 12 9.31 3.56 4.71
CA LEU A 12 10.73 3.20 4.84
C LEU A 12 11.38 2.99 3.47
N ALA A 13 10.55 2.63 2.49
CA ALA A 13 10.89 2.56 1.08
C ALA A 13 9.69 3.06 0.28
N GLY A 14 9.94 3.94 -0.67
CA GLY A 14 8.91 4.51 -1.54
C GLY A 14 9.47 4.74 -2.94
N PRO A 15 8.60 4.73 -3.95
CA PRO A 15 9.01 4.97 -5.33
C PRO A 15 9.30 6.45 -5.57
N ASP A 16 9.91 6.74 -6.73
CA ASP A 16 10.03 8.11 -7.23
C ASP A 16 8.65 8.83 -7.23
N PRO A 17 8.56 10.04 -6.64
CA PRO A 17 7.28 10.76 -6.53
C PRO A 17 6.60 11.03 -7.87
N ALA A 18 7.36 11.31 -8.93
CA ALA A 18 6.80 11.58 -10.25
C ALA A 18 6.24 10.31 -10.90
N ALA A 19 6.92 9.17 -10.73
CA ALA A 19 6.41 7.87 -11.17
C ALA A 19 5.10 7.50 -10.43
N MET A 20 5.01 7.81 -9.13
CA MET A 20 3.78 7.59 -8.36
C MET A 20 2.61 8.44 -8.79
N GLN A 21 2.86 9.71 -9.10
CA GLN A 21 1.80 10.59 -9.56
C GLN A 21 1.19 10.07 -10.86
N LYS A 22 1.99 9.45 -11.72
CA LYS A 22 1.51 8.79 -12.96
C LYS A 22 0.77 7.48 -12.68
N ALA A 23 1.22 6.71 -11.69
CA ALA A 23 0.60 5.43 -11.36
C ALA A 23 -0.77 5.58 -10.69
N ARG A 24 -0.97 6.60 -9.85
CA ARG A 24 -2.23 6.79 -9.09
C ARG A 24 -3.35 7.37 -9.95
N ARG A 25 -4.54 6.82 -9.79
CA ARG A 25 -5.79 7.35 -10.36
C ARG A 25 -6.58 8.05 -9.27
N VAL A 26 -6.48 9.39 -9.22
CA VAL A 26 -7.18 10.20 -8.23
C VAL A 26 -8.68 10.20 -8.53
N GLY A 27 -9.51 9.98 -7.51
CA GLY A 27 -10.96 9.96 -7.67
C GLY A 27 -11.53 8.72 -8.37
N ASP A 28 -10.70 7.72 -8.69
CA ASP A 28 -11.11 6.45 -9.29
C ASP A 28 -10.54 5.25 -8.49
N TRP A 29 -10.89 4.03 -8.89
CA TRP A 29 -10.38 2.81 -8.31
C TRP A 29 -8.90 2.59 -8.67
N ASN A 30 -8.10 2.35 -7.64
CA ASN A 30 -6.73 1.88 -7.76
C ASN A 30 -6.66 0.40 -7.38
N ASP A 31 -5.99 -0.39 -8.21
CA ASP A 31 -5.67 -1.80 -7.96
C ASP A 31 -4.39 -1.88 -7.15
N TYR A 32 -4.45 -2.62 -6.04
CA TYR A 32 -3.30 -2.83 -5.17
C TYR A 32 -2.94 -4.31 -5.16
N VAL A 33 -1.66 -4.61 -5.28
CA VAL A 33 -1.09 -5.93 -4.98
C VAL A 33 -0.08 -5.74 -3.87
N ILE A 34 -0.15 -6.59 -2.85
CA ILE A 34 0.83 -6.66 -1.76
C ILE A 34 1.29 -8.10 -1.70
N ARG A 35 2.59 -8.32 -1.87
CA ARG A 35 3.23 -9.65 -1.75
C ARG A 35 4.16 -9.63 -0.55
N CYS A 36 3.92 -10.55 0.38
CA CYS A 36 4.73 -10.71 1.58
C CYS A 36 5.34 -12.12 1.57
N GLU A 37 6.64 -12.21 1.34
CA GLU A 37 7.38 -13.47 1.26
C GLU A 37 8.54 -13.47 2.27
N GLY A 38 8.31 -14.08 3.43
CA GLY A 38 9.19 -13.92 4.58
C GLY A 38 9.34 -12.43 4.94
N LYS A 39 10.58 -11.95 5.00
CA LYS A 39 10.91 -10.55 5.31
C LYS A 39 10.77 -9.60 4.11
N ARG A 40 10.55 -10.12 2.90
CA ARG A 40 10.44 -9.31 1.69
C ARG A 40 8.99 -8.88 1.45
N ILE A 41 8.77 -7.58 1.34
CA ILE A 41 7.48 -6.95 1.14
C ILE A 41 7.52 -6.15 -0.16
N GLN A 42 6.61 -6.46 -1.07
CA GLN A 42 6.50 -5.78 -2.36
C GLN A 42 5.09 -5.25 -2.56
N LEU A 43 4.99 -4.02 -3.07
CA LEU A 43 3.72 -3.34 -3.31
C LEU A 43 3.65 -2.88 -4.77
N TRP A 44 2.46 -3.01 -5.35
CA TRP A 44 2.13 -2.46 -6.66
C TRP A 44 0.85 -1.64 -6.59
N ILE A 45 0.82 -0.55 -7.35
CA ILE A 45 -0.37 0.25 -7.59
C ILE A 45 -0.59 0.31 -9.10
N ASN A 46 -1.75 -0.15 -9.55
CA ASN A 46 -2.12 -0.19 -10.97
C ASN A 46 -1.05 -0.85 -11.87
N GLY A 47 -0.43 -1.92 -11.36
CA GLY A 47 0.64 -2.67 -12.03
C GLY A 47 2.05 -2.08 -11.92
N PHE A 48 2.20 -0.85 -11.44
CA PHE A 48 3.50 -0.23 -11.20
C PHE A 48 4.04 -0.63 -9.83
N GLN A 49 5.26 -1.19 -9.77
CA GLN A 49 5.88 -1.56 -8.50
C GLN A 49 6.33 -0.31 -7.76
N THR A 50 5.78 -0.12 -6.57
CA THR A 50 6.05 1.07 -5.75
C THR A 50 7.08 0.79 -4.68
N VAL A 51 7.06 -0.42 -4.11
CA VAL A 51 7.94 -0.82 -3.02
C VAL A 51 8.53 -2.19 -3.30
N ASP A 52 9.81 -2.33 -3.01
CA ASP A 52 10.51 -3.60 -2.84
C ASP A 52 11.41 -3.43 -1.62
N TYR A 53 10.99 -4.00 -0.49
CA TYR A 53 11.63 -3.79 0.80
C TYR A 53 11.91 -5.14 1.45
N THR A 54 13.07 -5.27 2.07
CA THR A 54 13.40 -6.39 2.95
C THR A 54 13.52 -5.84 4.36
N GLU A 55 12.76 -6.39 5.30
CA GLU A 55 12.92 -6.08 6.71
C GLU A 55 14.27 -6.61 7.21
N GLU A 56 15.10 -5.71 7.74
CA GLU A 56 16.46 -6.03 8.21
C GLU A 56 16.46 -6.30 9.73
N ASP A 57 15.44 -5.84 10.47
CA ASP A 57 15.29 -6.08 11.90
C ASP A 57 14.54 -7.38 12.19
N ASP A 58 15.31 -8.39 12.61
CA ASP A 58 14.84 -9.73 12.97
C ASP A 58 13.87 -9.76 14.16
N THR A 59 13.77 -8.67 14.94
CA THR A 59 12.84 -8.56 16.07
C THR A 59 11.42 -8.22 15.64
N ILE A 60 11.23 -7.74 14.41
CA ILE A 60 9.92 -7.40 13.87
C ILE A 60 9.13 -8.67 13.54
N LYS A 61 7.90 -8.77 14.07
CA LYS A 61 7.02 -9.92 13.88
C LYS A 61 6.61 -10.07 12.41
N GLN A 62 6.80 -11.27 11.87
CA GLN A 62 6.50 -11.62 10.48
C GLN A 62 5.05 -12.08 10.26
N THR A 63 4.23 -12.14 11.32
CA THR A 63 2.83 -12.56 11.26
C THR A 63 1.96 -11.63 12.10
N GLY A 64 0.70 -11.51 11.70
CA GLY A 64 -0.26 -10.63 12.36
C GLY A 64 -1.62 -10.65 11.65
N ILE A 65 -2.44 -9.65 11.97
CA ILE A 65 -3.73 -9.43 11.32
C ILE A 65 -3.58 -8.46 10.14
N ILE A 66 -4.46 -8.58 9.15
CA ILE A 66 -4.56 -7.62 8.05
C ILE A 66 -5.61 -6.58 8.43
N GLY A 67 -5.25 -5.30 8.34
CA GLY A 67 -6.12 -4.17 8.67
C GLY A 67 -6.21 -3.17 7.53
N LEU A 68 -7.41 -2.60 7.35
CA LEU A 68 -7.63 -1.47 6.45
C LEU A 68 -7.69 -0.21 7.28
N GLN A 69 -6.76 0.72 7.04
CA GLN A 69 -6.71 2.00 7.73
C GLN A 69 -7.27 3.11 6.84
N ILE A 70 -8.09 3.98 7.44
CA ILE A 70 -8.34 5.34 6.96
C ILE A 70 -7.65 6.31 7.92
N HIS A 71 -6.95 7.31 7.38
CA HIS A 71 -6.24 8.29 8.21
C HIS A 71 -7.25 9.14 9.00
N GLY A 72 -6.99 9.36 10.29
CA GLY A 72 -7.78 10.26 11.12
C GLY A 72 -7.51 11.74 10.77
N GLY A 73 -8.51 12.60 10.93
CA GLY A 73 -8.41 14.02 10.59
C GLY A 73 -9.80 14.63 10.41
N GLY A 74 -9.92 15.58 9.48
CA GLY A 74 -11.23 16.04 9.02
C GLY A 74 -12.07 14.91 8.40
N PRO A 75 -13.35 15.18 8.09
CA PRO A 75 -14.23 14.19 7.46
C PRO A 75 -13.56 13.53 6.26
N SER A 76 -13.41 12.21 6.32
CA SER A 76 -12.70 11.41 5.32
C SER A 76 -13.52 10.18 4.96
N GLU A 77 -13.44 9.77 3.70
CA GLU A 77 -14.14 8.61 3.17
C GLU A 77 -13.18 7.75 2.36
N ALA A 78 -13.23 6.43 2.55
CA ALA A 78 -12.45 5.46 1.81
C ALA A 78 -13.33 4.29 1.37
N TRP A 79 -13.14 3.87 0.12
CA TRP A 79 -13.89 2.77 -0.47
C TRP A 79 -12.94 1.63 -0.84
N TYR A 80 -13.31 0.42 -0.45
CA TYR A 80 -12.58 -0.81 -0.75
C TYR A 80 -13.54 -1.82 -1.39
N LYS A 81 -13.02 -2.60 -2.33
CA LYS A 81 -13.73 -3.70 -2.98
C LYS A 81 -12.72 -4.74 -3.43
N ASP A 82 -13.20 -5.94 -3.78
CA ASP A 82 -12.41 -7.01 -4.39
C ASP A 82 -11.16 -7.40 -3.58
N ILE A 83 -11.27 -7.39 -2.24
CA ILE A 83 -10.19 -7.75 -1.33
C ILE A 83 -10.07 -9.28 -1.29
N VAL A 84 -8.95 -9.81 -1.76
CA VAL A 84 -8.65 -11.24 -1.78
C VAL A 84 -7.30 -11.50 -1.13
N ILE A 85 -7.24 -12.53 -0.28
CA ILE A 85 -6.01 -13.00 0.35
C ILE A 85 -5.74 -14.41 -0.15
N ARG A 86 -4.49 -14.68 -0.52
CA ARG A 86 -4.04 -16.00 -0.97
C ARG A 86 -2.74 -16.35 -0.26
N PRO A 87 -2.61 -17.55 0.32
CA PRO A 87 -1.31 -18.09 0.70
C PRO A 87 -0.39 -18.14 -0.52
N LEU A 88 0.91 -17.96 -0.30
CA LEU A 88 1.95 -18.13 -1.31
C LEU A 88 2.31 -19.60 -1.50
#